data_AF-A0A2G8LMN4-F1
#
_entry.id   AF-A0A2G8LMN4-F1
#
_cell.length_a   1.000
_cell.length_b   1.000
_cell.length_c   1.000
_cell.angle_alpha   90.00
_cell.angle_beta   90.00
_cell.angle_gamma   90.00
#
_symmetry.space_group_name_H-M   'P 1'
#
loop_
_entity.id
_entity.type
_entity.pdbx_description
1 polymer ?
#
loop_
_entity_poly.entity_id
_entity_poly.type
_entity_poly.pdbx_seq_one_letter_code
_entity_poly.pdbx_strand_id
1 'polypeptide(L)'
;MNAERLGELENAPQLAILPIYSQLPSDLQAKIFQKAPDGVRKCIVATNIAETSLTVDGIMFVVDAGYCKLKVYNPRIGMDALQVYPISQANARQRSGRAGRTGPGQCYRLYTESSYKRELLSTTVPEIQRTNLANVVLLLKSLGVEDLLQFHFMDPPPQDNMLNSMYQLWILGALDNTGQLTSLGRQMVEFPLDPALSKLLIVACEMSCSTEALMIVSMLSIPSIFYRPKGREEESDQAREKFSVPESDHLTYLNVFQQWKNNHYSTVWASEHFIHIKAMRKVREVRAQLKDIMDSQGLPLRSCGSGWDVIRKCICSAFFHHAAKLKGIGEYVNIRTGMPCHLHPTSALFGMGFTPDYIIYHELVMTSKEYMQCVTSVDGEWLAELGPMFYSIKEPGKTRQKNRQEAREEVGAMEEEMEIASEQIKTRETEQVEAREKLSKRFKISTPGRISTPGSARKKAAASYGL
;
A
#
# COMPACT_ATOMS: atom_id res chain seq x y z
N MET A 1 15.98 32.11 -4.35
CA MET A 1 16.67 31.56 -5.54
C MET A 1 16.00 31.84 -6.88
N ASN A 2 14.74 31.47 -7.15
CA ASN A 2 14.17 31.72 -8.50
C ASN A 2 13.63 33.15 -8.74
N ALA A 3 13.26 33.92 -7.70
CA ALA A 3 12.73 35.27 -7.87
C ALA A 3 13.81 36.36 -8.03
N GLU A 4 14.98 36.18 -7.41
CA GLU A 4 16.06 37.18 -7.39
C GLU A 4 16.75 37.32 -8.75
N ARG A 5 16.94 36.20 -9.48
CA ARG A 5 17.53 36.20 -10.84
C ARG A 5 16.62 36.77 -11.93
N LEU A 6 15.31 36.91 -11.67
CA LEU A 6 14.38 37.55 -12.60
C LEU A 6 14.54 39.08 -12.61
N GLY A 7 15.11 39.67 -11.56
CA GLY A 7 15.41 41.10 -11.48
C GLY A 7 16.63 41.54 -12.28
N GLU A 8 17.49 40.60 -12.69
CA GLU A 8 18.71 40.87 -13.48
C GLU A 8 18.46 40.95 -15.00
N LEU A 9 17.24 40.62 -15.46
CA LEU A 9 16.85 40.69 -16.87
C LEU A 9 16.14 42.01 -17.16
N GLU A 10 16.87 42.97 -17.74
CA GLU A 10 16.30 44.23 -18.21
C GLU A 10 15.20 43.95 -19.27
N ASN A 11 13.94 44.22 -18.93
CA ASN A 11 12.72 44.07 -19.76
C ASN A 11 12.05 42.68 -19.84
N ALA A 12 12.13 41.84 -18.81
CA ALA A 12 11.30 40.62 -18.76
C ALA A 12 9.82 40.92 -18.36
N PRO A 13 8.82 40.44 -19.13
CA PRO A 13 7.41 40.54 -18.72
C PRO A 13 7.16 39.77 -17.43
N GLN A 14 6.21 40.24 -16.61
CA GLN A 14 5.90 39.62 -15.33
C GLN A 14 5.52 38.14 -15.50
N LEU A 15 6.05 37.28 -14.61
CA LEU A 15 5.86 35.83 -14.63
C LEU A 15 5.20 35.37 -13.32
N ALA A 16 4.00 34.82 -13.41
CA ALA A 16 3.32 34.18 -12.29
C ALA A 16 3.74 32.71 -12.19
N ILE A 17 4.42 32.34 -11.10
CA ILE A 17 4.89 30.96 -10.85
C ILE A 17 3.89 30.24 -9.94
N LEU A 18 3.31 29.14 -10.42
CA LEU A 18 2.33 28.35 -9.68
C LEU A 18 2.81 26.89 -9.55
N PRO A 19 3.11 26.40 -8.34
CA PRO A 19 3.41 24.99 -8.14
C PRO A 19 2.13 24.15 -8.16
N ILE A 20 2.21 22.91 -8.65
CA ILE A 20 1.15 21.91 -8.49
C ILE A 20 1.73 20.53 -8.18
N TYR A 21 1.28 19.95 -7.07
CA TYR A 21 1.61 18.60 -6.59
C TYR A 21 0.46 18.09 -5.70
N SER A 22 0.40 16.77 -5.47
CA SER A 22 -0.80 16.12 -4.90
C SER A 22 -1.21 16.64 -3.52
N GLN A 23 -0.22 17.03 -2.70
CA GLN A 23 -0.43 17.52 -1.33
C GLN A 23 -0.77 19.02 -1.25
N LEU A 24 -0.78 19.75 -2.38
CA LEU A 24 -1.08 21.17 -2.37
C LEU A 24 -2.56 21.40 -1.99
N PRO A 25 -2.91 22.40 -1.15
CA PRO A 25 -4.30 22.74 -0.86
C PRO A 25 -5.11 23.03 -2.12
N SER A 26 -6.36 22.54 -2.21
CA SER A 26 -7.12 22.65 -3.47
C SER A 26 -7.43 24.08 -3.89
N ASP A 27 -7.40 25.05 -2.96
CA ASP A 27 -7.62 26.46 -3.29
C ASP A 27 -6.42 27.02 -4.07
N LEU A 28 -5.20 26.54 -3.76
CA LEU A 28 -3.99 26.85 -4.53
C LEU A 28 -3.93 26.03 -5.83
N GLN A 29 -4.41 24.78 -5.81
CA GLN A 29 -4.56 24.00 -7.05
C GLN A 29 -5.54 24.70 -8.01
N ALA A 30 -6.65 25.26 -7.51
CA ALA A 30 -7.64 25.96 -8.33
C ALA A 30 -7.07 27.20 -9.05
N LYS A 31 -6.09 27.88 -8.45
CA LYS A 31 -5.42 29.05 -9.06
C LYS A 31 -4.77 28.75 -10.40
N ILE A 32 -4.37 27.49 -10.67
CA ILE A 32 -3.74 27.14 -11.96
C ILE A 32 -4.73 27.24 -13.13
N PHE A 33 -6.03 27.08 -12.87
CA PHE A 33 -7.07 27.13 -13.90
C PHE A 33 -7.51 28.57 -14.18
N GLN A 34 -7.20 29.50 -13.28
CA GLN A 34 -7.49 30.90 -13.49
C GLN A 34 -6.65 31.45 -14.65
N LYS A 35 -7.27 32.30 -15.46
CA LYS A 35 -6.59 32.99 -16.56
C LYS A 35 -5.61 34.01 -15.96
N ALA A 36 -4.43 34.12 -16.55
CA ALA A 36 -3.47 35.13 -16.13
C ALA A 36 -3.98 36.54 -16.50
N PRO A 37 -3.69 37.57 -15.69
CA PRO A 37 -3.92 38.96 -16.06
C PRO A 37 -3.19 39.32 -17.37
N ASP A 38 -3.75 40.28 -18.12
CA ASP A 38 -3.16 40.70 -19.40
C ASP A 38 -1.72 41.23 -19.20
N GLY A 39 -0.79 40.75 -20.03
CA GLY A 39 0.63 41.08 -19.94
C GLY A 39 1.47 40.17 -19.02
N VAL A 40 0.85 39.27 -18.25
CA VAL A 40 1.56 38.34 -17.35
C VAL A 40 1.60 36.93 -17.93
N ARG A 41 2.79 36.32 -17.98
CA ARG A 41 2.93 34.90 -18.37
C ARG A 41 2.73 34.00 -17.15
N LYS A 42 2.05 32.87 -17.33
CA LYS A 42 1.85 31.85 -16.28
C LYS A 42 2.84 30.70 -16.47
N CYS A 43 3.64 30.42 -15.45
CA CYS A 43 4.56 29.28 -15.41
C CYS A 43 4.07 28.29 -14.36
N ILE A 44 3.74 27.07 -14.78
CA ILE A 44 3.26 26.01 -13.88
C ILE A 44 4.38 25.01 -13.66
N VAL A 45 4.77 24.84 -12.40
CA VAL A 45 5.76 23.83 -12.00
C VAL A 45 5.01 22.62 -11.47
N ALA A 46 4.91 21.57 -12.29
CA ALA A 46 4.03 20.43 -12.03
C ALA A 46 4.79 19.11 -11.85
N THR A 47 4.20 18.21 -11.05
CA THR A 47 4.53 16.78 -11.09
C THR A 47 3.81 16.08 -12.24
N ASN A 48 3.89 14.75 -12.30
CA ASN A 48 3.16 13.90 -13.26
C ASN A 48 1.63 14.04 -13.22
N ILE A 49 1.04 14.79 -12.27
CA ILE A 49 -0.40 15.10 -12.25
C ILE A 49 -0.82 15.85 -13.52
N ALA A 50 0.03 16.73 -14.04
CA ALA A 50 -0.25 17.47 -15.28
C ALA A 50 -0.13 16.58 -16.53
N GLU A 51 0.46 15.39 -16.41
CA GLU A 51 0.76 14.50 -17.54
C GLU A 51 -0.47 13.81 -18.11
N THR A 52 -1.42 13.39 -17.26
CA THR A 52 -2.62 12.64 -17.66
C THR A 52 -3.88 13.38 -17.25
N SER A 53 -4.05 13.60 -15.94
CA SER A 53 -5.32 13.92 -15.29
C SER A 53 -5.78 15.38 -15.37
N LEU A 54 -4.96 16.29 -15.91
CA LEU A 54 -5.26 17.72 -15.90
C LEU A 54 -5.26 18.35 -17.30
N THR A 55 -6.30 19.10 -17.61
CA THR A 55 -6.39 19.99 -18.78
C THR A 55 -6.27 21.43 -18.30
N VAL A 56 -5.10 22.04 -18.49
CA VAL A 56 -4.94 23.48 -18.27
C VAL A 56 -4.92 24.15 -19.64
N ASP A 57 -5.82 25.10 -19.83
CA ASP A 57 -5.92 25.84 -21.09
C ASP A 57 -4.78 26.85 -21.23
N GLY A 58 -4.35 27.05 -22.49
CA GLY A 58 -3.32 28.04 -22.83
C GLY A 58 -1.88 27.59 -22.59
N ILE A 59 -1.62 26.29 -22.41
CA ILE A 59 -0.25 25.76 -22.40
C ILE A 59 0.28 25.73 -23.84
N MET A 60 1.25 26.60 -24.13
CA MET A 60 1.96 26.65 -25.41
C MET A 60 3.39 26.12 -25.32
N PHE A 61 3.97 26.12 -24.12
CA PHE A 61 5.36 25.73 -23.88
C PHE A 61 5.42 24.68 -22.79
N VAL A 62 6.11 23.57 -23.03
CA VAL A 62 6.38 22.52 -22.05
C VAL A 62 7.89 22.36 -21.89
N VAL A 63 8.39 22.42 -20.67
CA VAL A 63 9.78 22.09 -20.33
C VAL A 63 9.78 20.75 -19.61
N ASP A 64 10.41 19.75 -20.20
CA ASP A 64 10.45 18.38 -19.68
C ASP A 64 11.84 18.05 -19.13
N ALA A 65 11.90 17.84 -17.80
CA ALA A 65 13.12 17.45 -17.12
C ALA A 65 13.49 15.96 -17.33
N GLY A 66 12.57 15.12 -17.83
CA GLY A 66 12.86 13.71 -18.10
C GLY A 66 12.78 12.78 -16.89
N TYR A 67 12.31 13.25 -15.73
CA TYR A 67 12.20 12.44 -14.51
C TYR A 67 10.76 12.33 -13.99
N CYS A 68 10.51 11.26 -13.22
CA CYS A 68 9.31 11.06 -12.42
C CYS A 68 9.68 10.38 -11.09
N LYS A 69 8.81 10.51 -10.08
CA LYS A 69 8.92 9.72 -8.86
C LYS A 69 7.99 8.52 -8.98
N LEU A 70 8.52 7.32 -8.78
CA LEU A 70 7.75 6.08 -8.79
C LEU A 70 7.88 5.39 -7.43
N LYS A 71 6.77 4.83 -6.97
CA LYS A 71 6.72 3.94 -5.82
C LYS A 71 7.20 2.56 -6.30
N VAL A 72 8.25 2.04 -5.68
CA VAL A 72 8.85 0.74 -5.99
C VAL A 72 8.89 -0.09 -4.72
N TYR A 73 8.27 -1.27 -4.78
CA TYR A 73 8.25 -2.23 -3.69
C TYR A 73 9.47 -3.16 -3.77
N ASN A 74 10.18 -3.31 -2.66
CA ASN A 74 11.23 -4.32 -2.52
C ASN A 74 10.69 -5.51 -1.70
N PRO A 75 10.47 -6.68 -2.33
CA PRO A 75 9.87 -7.83 -1.65
C PRO A 75 10.77 -8.44 -0.58
N ARG A 76 12.10 -8.34 -0.69
CA ARG A 76 12.99 -8.98 0.29
C ARG A 76 12.94 -8.30 1.65
N ILE A 77 12.74 -6.98 1.61
CA ILE A 77 12.70 -6.13 2.81
C ILE A 77 11.24 -5.89 3.23
N GLY A 78 10.28 -5.98 2.29
CA GLY A 78 8.89 -5.60 2.53
C GLY A 78 8.70 -4.09 2.62
N MET A 79 9.50 -3.33 1.86
CA MET A 79 9.57 -1.86 1.95
C MET A 79 9.15 -1.21 0.64
N ASP A 80 8.36 -0.15 0.77
CA ASP A 80 8.07 0.77 -0.33
C ASP A 80 9.09 1.90 -0.37
N ALA A 81 9.74 2.07 -1.52
CA ALA A 81 10.68 3.16 -1.76
C ALA A 81 10.10 4.14 -2.79
N LEU A 82 10.20 5.44 -2.50
CA LEU A 82 9.85 6.48 -3.48
C LEU A 82 11.13 6.97 -4.15
N GLN A 83 11.41 6.43 -5.32
CA GLN A 83 12.65 6.72 -6.05
C GLN A 83 12.39 7.58 -7.28
N VAL A 84 13.38 8.40 -7.64
CA VAL A 84 13.36 9.20 -8.86
C VAL A 84 13.86 8.32 -10.01
N TYR A 85 13.02 8.11 -11.01
CA TYR A 85 13.34 7.35 -12.22
C TYR A 85 13.25 8.23 -13.46
N PRO A 86 14.05 7.93 -14.51
CA PRO A 86 13.83 8.51 -15.82
C PRO A 86 12.44 8.10 -16.35
N ILE A 87 11.80 8.99 -17.09
CA ILE A 87 10.49 8.75 -17.69
C ILE A 87 10.58 7.80 -18.88
N SER A 88 9.46 7.19 -19.28
CA SER A 88 9.40 6.46 -20.54
C SER A 88 9.22 7.40 -21.74
N GLN A 89 9.51 6.91 -22.94
CA GLN A 89 9.22 7.60 -24.20
C GLN A 89 7.73 7.91 -24.34
N ALA A 90 6.85 7.03 -23.85
CA ALA A 90 5.41 7.25 -23.80
C ALA A 90 5.05 8.46 -22.90
N ASN A 91 5.63 8.57 -21.71
CA ASN A 91 5.40 9.73 -20.82
C ASN A 91 5.90 11.03 -21.46
N ALA A 92 7.11 11.01 -22.04
CA ALA A 92 7.68 12.16 -22.73
C ALA A 92 6.78 12.64 -23.89
N ARG A 93 6.16 11.71 -24.63
CA ARG A 93 5.18 12.02 -25.68
C ARG A 93 3.92 12.65 -25.08
N GLN A 94 3.38 12.10 -23.99
CA GLN A 94 2.22 12.67 -23.31
C GLN A 94 2.49 14.10 -22.79
N ARG A 95 3.66 14.33 -22.19
CA ARG A 95 4.10 15.65 -21.73
C ARG A 95 4.18 16.65 -22.89
N SER A 96 4.84 16.29 -23.98
CA SER A 96 4.90 17.16 -25.17
C SER A 96 3.51 17.42 -25.77
N GLY A 97 2.60 16.45 -25.71
CA GLY A 97 1.22 16.59 -26.19
C GLY A 97 0.42 17.65 -25.43
N ARG A 98 0.81 18.02 -24.21
CA ARG A 98 0.14 19.09 -23.44
C ARG A 98 0.31 20.47 -24.08
N ALA A 99 1.43 20.71 -24.77
CA ALA A 99 1.68 21.97 -25.49
C ALA A 99 0.83 22.12 -26.75
N GLY A 100 0.35 21.01 -27.32
CA GLY A 100 -0.38 20.99 -28.59
C GLY A 100 -1.90 21.04 -28.48
N ARG A 101 -2.46 21.29 -27.29
CA ARG A 101 -3.92 21.17 -27.06
C ARG A 101 -4.73 22.34 -27.57
N THR A 102 -4.21 23.56 -27.41
CA THR A 102 -4.94 24.80 -27.75
C THR A 102 -4.45 25.40 -29.07
N GLY A 103 -3.27 25.01 -29.53
CA GLY A 103 -2.65 25.53 -30.75
C GLY A 103 -1.24 24.96 -30.94
N PRO A 104 -0.47 25.51 -31.91
CA PRO A 104 0.91 25.08 -32.15
C PRO A 104 1.81 25.42 -30.95
N GLY A 105 2.22 24.39 -30.21
CA GLY A 105 3.10 24.54 -29.05
C GLY A 105 4.52 24.01 -29.28
N GLN A 106 5.41 24.34 -28.34
CA GLN A 106 6.80 23.86 -28.33
C GLN A 106 7.09 23.06 -27.05
N CYS A 107 7.89 22.01 -27.20
CA CYS A 107 8.36 21.20 -26.07
C CYS A 107 9.89 21.21 -26.02
N TYR A 108 10.44 21.69 -24.91
CA TYR A 108 11.87 21.69 -24.62
C TYR A 108 12.19 20.52 -23.71
N ARG A 109 12.93 19.55 -24.20
CA ARG A 109 13.41 18.39 -23.44
C ARG A 109 14.81 18.68 -22.93
N LEU A 110 15.03 18.55 -21.63
CA LEU A 110 16.34 18.82 -20.99
C LEU A 110 17.30 17.62 -21.07
N TYR A 111 17.15 16.78 -22.10
CA TYR A 111 17.95 15.58 -22.34
C TYR A 111 18.21 15.43 -23.84
N THR A 112 19.30 14.74 -24.18
CA THR A 112 19.73 14.57 -25.57
C THR A 112 18.77 13.67 -26.35
N GLU A 113 18.73 13.84 -27.67
CA GLU A 113 17.96 12.95 -28.55
C GLU A 113 18.48 11.50 -28.47
N SER A 114 19.79 11.31 -28.28
CA SER A 114 20.39 10.00 -28.02
C SER A 114 19.82 9.35 -26.75
N SER A 115 19.73 10.09 -25.64
CA SER A 115 19.14 9.58 -24.39
C SER A 115 17.67 9.22 -24.60
N TYR A 116 16.90 10.06 -25.30
CA TYR A 116 15.49 9.77 -25.61
C TYR A 116 15.30 8.46 -26.39
N LYS A 117 16.17 8.20 -27.39
CA LYS A 117 16.04 7.04 -28.27
C LYS A 117 16.66 5.76 -27.71
N ARG A 118 17.75 5.84 -26.93
CA ARG A 118 18.55 4.69 -26.49
C ARG A 118 18.45 4.37 -25.00
N GLU A 119 18.28 5.37 -24.14
CA GLU A 119 18.31 5.18 -22.68
C GLU A 119 16.90 5.07 -22.10
N LEU A 120 15.93 5.82 -22.63
CA LEU A 120 14.55 5.78 -22.13
C LEU A 120 13.79 4.54 -22.61
N LEU A 121 13.12 3.87 -21.67
CA LEU A 121 12.20 2.77 -21.95
C LEU A 121 11.06 3.23 -22.86
N SER A 122 10.57 2.35 -23.74
CA SER A 122 9.45 2.67 -24.66
C SER A 122 8.16 2.99 -23.90
N THR A 123 7.82 2.16 -22.92
CA THR A 123 6.65 2.26 -22.04
C THR A 123 7.07 2.22 -20.58
N THR A 124 6.21 2.70 -19.69
CA THR A 124 6.43 2.58 -18.25
C THR A 124 6.23 1.16 -17.78
N VAL A 125 7.06 0.73 -16.82
CA VAL A 125 6.84 -0.53 -16.10
C VAL A 125 5.45 -0.51 -15.43
N PRO A 126 4.61 -1.54 -15.65
CA PRO A 126 3.28 -1.67 -15.08
C PRO A 126 3.26 -1.59 -13.55
N GLU A 127 2.12 -1.16 -12.99
CA GLU A 127 1.96 -1.01 -11.54
C GLU A 127 2.01 -2.35 -10.79
N ILE A 128 1.44 -3.40 -11.37
CA ILE A 128 1.42 -4.76 -10.79
C ILE A 128 2.83 -5.33 -10.60
N GLN A 129 3.83 -4.88 -11.37
CA GLN A 129 5.20 -5.38 -11.25
C GLN A 129 6.02 -4.64 -10.18
N ARG A 130 5.54 -3.49 -9.69
CA ARG A 130 6.32 -2.57 -8.84
C ARG A 130 5.67 -2.25 -7.49
N THR A 131 4.51 -2.82 -7.18
CA THR A 131 3.76 -2.57 -5.95
C THR A 131 3.57 -3.85 -5.12
N ASN A 132 3.23 -3.70 -3.84
CA ASN A 132 2.83 -4.84 -3.01
C ASN A 132 1.50 -5.43 -3.52
N LEU A 133 1.45 -6.74 -3.69
CA LEU A 133 0.31 -7.46 -4.26
C LEU A 133 -0.62 -8.07 -3.20
N ALA A 134 -0.39 -7.84 -1.91
CA ALA A 134 -1.20 -8.44 -0.84
C ALA A 134 -2.72 -8.22 -1.04
N ASN A 135 -3.17 -7.00 -1.36
CA ASN A 135 -4.59 -6.73 -1.67
C ASN A 135 -5.09 -7.45 -2.92
N VAL A 136 -4.26 -7.46 -3.98
CA VAL A 136 -4.63 -8.08 -5.26
C VAL A 136 -4.73 -9.60 -5.10
N VAL A 137 -3.79 -10.22 -4.39
CA VAL A 137 -3.78 -11.65 -4.09
C VAL A 137 -5.00 -12.03 -3.25
N LEU A 138 -5.31 -11.24 -2.21
CA LEU A 138 -6.49 -11.45 -1.36
C LEU A 138 -7.78 -11.42 -2.19
N LEU A 139 -7.90 -10.43 -3.08
CA LEU A 139 -9.04 -10.31 -4.00
C LEU A 139 -9.13 -11.48 -4.98
N LEU A 140 -8.02 -11.86 -5.64
CA LEU A 140 -7.99 -12.99 -6.58
C LEU A 140 -8.39 -14.31 -5.91
N LYS A 141 -7.93 -14.53 -4.67
CA LYS A 141 -8.31 -15.70 -3.88
C LYS A 141 -9.80 -15.68 -3.51
N SER A 142 -10.36 -14.52 -3.19
CA SER A 142 -11.80 -14.39 -2.94
C SER A 142 -12.67 -14.68 -4.16
N LEU A 143 -12.16 -14.43 -5.37
CA LEU A 143 -12.81 -14.74 -6.64
C LEU A 143 -12.72 -16.23 -7.02
N GLY A 144 -12.00 -17.04 -6.23
CA GLY A 144 -11.85 -18.49 -6.45
C GLY A 144 -10.70 -18.86 -7.38
N VAL A 145 -9.70 -17.99 -7.58
CA VAL A 145 -8.49 -18.34 -8.32
C VAL A 145 -7.56 -19.18 -7.43
N GLU A 146 -7.48 -20.48 -7.71
CA GLU A 146 -6.65 -21.42 -6.94
C GLU A 146 -5.16 -21.22 -7.21
N ASP A 147 -4.73 -21.29 -8.47
CA ASP A 147 -3.33 -21.09 -8.87
C ASP A 147 -3.09 -19.68 -9.41
N LEU A 148 -2.36 -18.87 -8.63
CA LEU A 148 -1.97 -17.51 -9.02
C LEU A 148 -0.81 -17.48 -10.02
N LEU A 149 0.04 -18.51 -10.06
CA LEU A 149 1.18 -18.60 -10.98
C LEU A 149 0.72 -18.88 -12.41
N GLN A 150 -0.37 -19.64 -12.57
CA GLN A 150 -0.96 -19.94 -13.88
C GLN A 150 -1.97 -18.88 -14.34
N PHE A 151 -2.32 -17.91 -13.48
CA PHE A 151 -3.29 -16.88 -13.83
C PHE A 151 -2.79 -16.02 -15.01
N HIS A 152 -3.67 -15.81 -15.99
CA HIS A 152 -3.35 -15.08 -17.22
C HIS A 152 -3.33 -13.56 -17.01
N PHE A 153 -2.28 -13.05 -16.38
CA PHE A 153 -1.99 -11.61 -16.35
C PHE A 153 -1.58 -11.09 -17.73
N MET A 154 -1.96 -9.85 -18.06
CA MET A 154 -1.46 -9.16 -19.26
C MET A 154 0.05 -8.94 -19.16
N ASP A 155 0.49 -8.41 -18.02
CA ASP A 155 1.90 -8.28 -17.64
C ASP A 155 2.08 -8.99 -16.29
N PRO A 156 2.68 -10.19 -16.24
CA PRO A 156 2.78 -10.96 -15.01
C PRO A 156 3.70 -10.27 -13.99
N PRO A 157 3.34 -10.26 -12.69
CA PRO A 157 4.23 -9.79 -11.64
C PRO A 157 5.42 -10.74 -11.44
N PRO A 158 6.55 -10.25 -10.89
CA PRO A 158 7.63 -11.13 -10.45
C PRO A 158 7.13 -12.17 -9.44
N GLN A 159 7.57 -13.42 -9.59
CA GLN A 159 7.16 -14.52 -8.70
C GLN A 159 7.50 -14.23 -7.23
N ASP A 160 8.65 -13.62 -6.97
CA ASP A 160 9.07 -13.21 -5.61
C ASP A 160 8.07 -12.27 -4.94
N ASN A 161 7.50 -11.31 -5.68
CA ASN A 161 6.50 -10.38 -5.14
C ASN A 161 5.21 -11.10 -4.77
N MET A 162 4.80 -12.06 -5.61
CA MET A 162 3.59 -12.84 -5.39
C MET A 162 3.73 -13.80 -4.21
N LEU A 163 4.85 -14.52 -4.13
CA LEU A 163 5.17 -15.42 -3.01
C LEU A 163 5.25 -14.65 -1.69
N ASN A 164 5.89 -13.48 -1.66
CA ASN A 164 5.94 -12.66 -0.46
C ASN A 164 4.55 -12.13 -0.08
N SER A 165 3.73 -11.75 -1.05
CA SER A 165 2.36 -11.30 -0.77
C SER A 165 1.49 -12.43 -0.19
N MET A 166 1.61 -13.64 -0.73
CA MET A 166 0.98 -14.85 -0.15
C MET A 166 1.49 -15.12 1.26
N TYR A 167 2.81 -15.05 1.47
CA TYR A 167 3.42 -15.23 2.78
C TYR A 167 2.94 -14.17 3.80
N GLN A 168 2.81 -12.90 3.39
CA GLN A 168 2.28 -11.85 4.25
C GLN A 168 0.82 -12.11 4.63
N LEU A 169 -0.02 -12.55 3.70
CA LEU A 169 -1.41 -12.90 3.99
C LEU A 169 -1.54 -14.13 4.88
N TRP A 170 -0.68 -15.13 4.70
CA TRP A 170 -0.59 -16.29 5.58
C TRP A 170 -0.21 -15.89 7.01
N ILE A 171 0.81 -15.02 7.17
CA ILE A 171 1.19 -14.45 8.46
C ILE A 171 0.01 -13.73 9.13
N LEU A 172 -0.75 -12.96 8.36
CA LEU A 172 -1.90 -12.24 8.89
C LEU A 172 -3.05 -13.17 9.27
N GLY A 173 -3.01 -14.45 8.87
CA GLY A 173 -4.07 -15.44 9.08
C GLY A 173 -5.19 -15.33 8.05
N ALA A 174 -4.98 -14.60 6.95
CA ALA A 174 -5.95 -14.47 5.86
C ALA A 174 -5.94 -15.70 4.94
N LEU A 175 -4.79 -16.36 4.81
CA LEU A 175 -4.62 -17.63 4.09
C LEU A 175 -4.27 -18.75 5.06
N ASP A 176 -4.73 -19.96 4.76
CA ASP A 176 -4.34 -21.17 5.49
C ASP A 176 -3.01 -21.76 4.95
N ASN A 177 -2.56 -22.86 5.57
CA ASN A 177 -1.33 -23.57 5.19
C ASN A 177 -1.38 -24.14 3.75
N THR A 178 -2.57 -24.26 3.15
CA THR A 178 -2.76 -24.70 1.76
C THR A 178 -2.91 -23.55 0.76
N GLY A 179 -2.94 -22.31 1.24
CA GLY A 179 -3.16 -21.12 0.41
C GLY A 179 -4.62 -20.87 0.04
N GLN A 180 -5.57 -21.44 0.77
CA GLN A 180 -7.01 -21.15 0.69
C GLN A 180 -7.40 -20.03 1.65
N LEU A 181 -8.52 -19.36 1.35
CA LEU A 181 -8.99 -18.19 2.10
C LEU A 181 -9.69 -18.61 3.41
N THR A 182 -9.20 -18.12 4.55
CA THR A 182 -9.78 -18.37 5.88
C THR A 182 -11.07 -17.56 6.10
N SER A 183 -11.80 -17.83 7.20
CA SER A 183 -12.94 -16.99 7.62
C SER A 183 -12.52 -15.54 7.87
N LEU A 184 -11.37 -15.34 8.52
CA LEU A 184 -10.75 -14.02 8.71
C LEU A 184 -10.44 -13.37 7.36
N GLY A 185 -9.80 -14.10 6.44
CA GLY A 185 -9.49 -13.62 5.09
C GLY A 185 -10.73 -13.18 4.32
N ARG A 186 -11.84 -13.91 4.43
CA ARG A 186 -13.13 -13.52 3.81
C ARG A 186 -13.67 -12.22 4.36
N GLN A 187 -13.61 -12.01 5.67
CA GLN A 187 -14.02 -10.75 6.28
C GLN A 187 -13.12 -9.59 5.84
N MET A 188 -11.82 -9.83 5.67
CA MET A 188 -10.86 -8.81 5.25
C MET A 188 -11.10 -8.31 3.82
N VAL A 189 -11.56 -9.17 2.90
CA VAL A 189 -11.80 -8.83 1.47
C VAL A 189 -12.85 -7.74 1.29
N GLU A 190 -13.87 -7.74 2.15
CA GLU A 190 -14.98 -6.77 2.09
C GLU A 190 -14.54 -5.35 2.48
N PHE A 191 -13.41 -5.20 3.19
CA PHE A 191 -12.87 -3.90 3.54
C PHE A 191 -11.98 -3.38 2.40
N PRO A 192 -12.19 -2.14 1.91
CA PRO A 192 -11.34 -1.51 0.90
C PRO A 192 -10.05 -0.95 1.52
N LEU A 193 -9.34 -1.76 2.29
CA LEU A 193 -8.17 -1.40 3.09
C LEU A 193 -7.04 -2.41 2.88
N ASP A 194 -5.82 -2.01 3.25
CA ASP A 194 -4.70 -2.95 3.32
C ASP A 194 -4.96 -4.06 4.32
N PRO A 195 -4.46 -5.29 4.11
CA PRO A 195 -4.89 -6.45 4.87
C PRO A 195 -4.51 -6.31 6.35
N ALA A 196 -3.37 -5.68 6.66
CA ALA A 196 -2.98 -5.39 8.03
C ALA A 196 -3.98 -4.46 8.74
N LEU A 197 -4.50 -3.44 8.06
CA LEU A 197 -5.50 -2.52 8.60
C LEU A 197 -6.87 -3.21 8.74
N SER A 198 -7.26 -4.06 7.79
CA SER A 198 -8.48 -4.87 7.90
C SER A 198 -8.42 -5.82 9.09
N LYS A 199 -7.28 -6.49 9.30
CA LYS A 199 -7.06 -7.33 10.50
C LYS A 199 -7.18 -6.53 11.79
N LEU A 200 -6.62 -5.32 11.82
CA LEU A 200 -6.71 -4.44 12.98
C LEU A 200 -8.17 -4.14 13.37
N LEU A 201 -9.05 -3.86 12.41
CA LEU A 201 -10.46 -3.61 12.68
C LEU A 201 -11.19 -4.84 13.23
N ILE A 202 -10.90 -6.02 12.67
CA ILE A 202 -11.54 -7.27 13.09
C ILE A 202 -11.10 -7.64 14.50
N VAL A 203 -9.80 -7.67 14.78
CA VAL A 203 -9.26 -7.99 16.12
C VAL A 203 -9.66 -6.93 17.16
N ALA A 204 -9.82 -5.68 16.76
CA ALA A 204 -10.30 -4.63 17.67
C ALA A 204 -11.73 -4.89 18.18
N CYS A 205 -12.55 -5.63 17.44
CA CYS A 205 -13.87 -6.06 17.89
C CYS A 205 -13.76 -7.10 19.00
N GLU A 206 -12.83 -8.06 18.86
CA GLU A 206 -12.56 -9.09 19.87
C GLU A 206 -12.01 -8.47 21.17
N MET A 207 -11.09 -7.51 21.04
CA MET A 207 -10.51 -6.78 22.19
C MET A 207 -11.35 -5.59 22.67
N SER A 208 -12.60 -5.44 22.20
CA SER A 208 -13.54 -4.39 22.63
C SER A 208 -13.03 -2.94 22.49
N CYS A 209 -12.13 -2.66 21.54
CA CYS A 209 -11.57 -1.33 21.22
C CYS A 209 -11.85 -0.87 19.77
N SER A 210 -12.87 -1.47 19.14
CA SER A 210 -13.28 -1.20 17.76
C SER A 210 -13.56 0.27 17.43
N THR A 211 -14.07 1.08 18.37
CA THR A 211 -14.42 2.49 18.12
C THR A 211 -13.18 3.35 17.91
N GLU A 212 -12.15 3.11 18.71
CA GLU A 212 -10.85 3.78 18.65
C GLU A 212 -10.03 3.25 17.47
N ALA A 213 -10.02 1.93 17.24
CA ALA A 213 -9.35 1.33 16.09
C ALA A 213 -9.92 1.85 14.76
N LEU A 214 -11.24 1.96 14.65
CA LEU A 214 -11.91 2.56 13.49
C LEU A 214 -11.45 4.01 13.24
N MET A 215 -11.24 4.80 14.31
CA MET A 215 -10.70 6.16 14.18
C MET A 215 -9.27 6.15 13.66
N ILE A 216 -8.41 5.32 14.25
CA ILE A 216 -6.99 5.23 13.88
C ILE A 216 -6.86 4.79 12.42
N VAL A 217 -7.55 3.72 12.02
CA VAL A 217 -7.54 3.22 10.64
C VAL A 217 -8.01 4.28 9.66
N SER A 218 -9.11 4.99 9.96
CA SER A 218 -9.62 6.07 9.11
C SER A 218 -8.60 7.22 8.94
N MET A 219 -7.82 7.50 9.98
CA MET A 219 -6.76 8.53 9.94
C MET A 219 -5.54 8.06 9.13
N LEU A 220 -5.15 6.79 9.25
CA LEU A 220 -4.04 6.21 8.50
C LEU A 220 -4.33 6.06 7.01
N SER A 221 -5.58 5.81 6.61
CA SER A 221 -5.97 5.66 5.20
C SER A 221 -5.88 6.96 4.39
N ILE A 222 -5.61 8.10 5.02
CA ILE A 222 -5.57 9.42 4.37
C ILE A 222 -4.16 10.00 4.49
N PRO A 223 -3.65 10.69 3.44
CA PRO A 223 -2.35 11.34 3.49
C PRO A 223 -2.21 12.28 4.69
N SER A 224 -0.97 12.46 5.16
CA SER A 224 -0.62 13.29 6.34
C SER A 224 -1.53 14.50 6.55
N ILE A 225 -2.22 14.50 7.69
CA ILE A 225 -3.15 15.56 8.11
C ILE A 225 -2.44 16.85 8.51
N PHE A 226 -1.18 16.76 8.93
CA PHE A 226 -0.41 17.88 9.46
C PHE A 226 0.16 18.69 8.30
N TYR A 227 -0.01 20.01 8.37
CA TYR A 227 0.50 20.97 7.41
C TYR A 227 1.67 21.74 8.01
N ARG A 228 2.85 21.67 7.39
CA ARG A 228 4.04 22.41 7.83
C ARG A 228 4.40 23.53 6.83
N PRO A 229 3.87 24.75 6.99
CA PRO A 229 4.14 25.86 6.07
C PRO A 229 5.58 26.38 6.22
N LYS A 230 6.24 26.63 5.07
CA LYS A 230 7.58 27.24 5.04
C LYS A 230 7.51 28.65 5.64
N GLY A 231 8.34 28.91 6.65
CA GLY A 231 8.40 30.18 7.38
C GLY A 231 7.58 30.25 8.67
N ARG A 232 6.71 29.26 8.95
CA ARG A 232 6.02 29.10 10.25
C ARG A 232 6.16 27.67 10.77
N GLU A 233 7.35 27.11 10.59
CA GLU A 233 7.62 25.70 10.93
C GLU A 233 7.59 25.49 12.44
N GLU A 234 8.20 26.39 13.22
CA GLU A 234 8.23 26.31 14.69
C GLU A 234 6.83 26.41 15.31
N GLU A 235 5.97 27.31 14.82
CA GLU A 235 4.57 27.43 15.29
C GLU A 235 3.78 26.13 15.03
N SER A 236 3.98 25.53 13.85
CA SER A 236 3.35 24.27 13.48
C SER A 236 3.83 23.12 14.36
N ASP A 237 5.13 23.07 14.67
CA ASP A 237 5.72 22.01 15.48
C ASP A 237 5.26 22.13 16.95
N GLN A 238 5.16 23.37 17.49
CA GLN A 238 4.60 23.63 18.82
C GLN A 238 3.10 23.28 18.92
N ALA A 239 2.31 23.61 17.90
CA ALA A 239 0.89 23.24 17.87
C ALA A 239 0.73 21.72 17.89
N ARG A 240 1.61 21.01 17.18
CA ARG A 240 1.61 19.55 17.12
C ARG A 240 1.99 18.89 18.44
N GLU A 241 2.96 19.44 19.16
CA GLU A 241 3.41 18.93 20.46
C GLU A 241 2.26 18.88 21.50
N LYS A 242 1.26 19.76 21.37
CA LYS A 242 0.07 19.72 22.25
C LYS A 242 -0.80 18.47 22.04
N PHE A 243 -0.70 17.82 20.89
CA PHE A 243 -1.47 16.63 20.55
C PHE A 243 -0.68 15.34 20.73
N SER A 244 0.65 15.42 20.82
CA SER A 244 1.51 14.25 20.84
C SER A 244 1.26 13.44 22.10
N VAL A 245 1.03 12.14 21.89
CA VAL A 245 0.98 11.16 22.96
C VAL A 245 2.37 10.50 23.00
N PRO A 246 3.13 10.61 24.12
CA PRO A 246 4.52 10.16 24.20
C PRO A 246 4.76 8.72 23.77
N GLU A 247 3.77 7.87 23.96
CA GLU A 247 3.87 6.42 23.74
C GLU A 247 3.52 6.02 22.30
N SER A 248 2.80 6.85 21.54
CA SER A 248 2.19 6.40 20.28
C SER A 248 1.76 7.51 19.34
N ASP A 249 2.26 7.45 18.10
CA ASP A 249 1.78 8.26 16.99
C ASP A 249 0.34 7.89 16.59
N HIS A 250 -0.02 6.60 16.70
CA HIS A 250 -1.39 6.14 16.43
C HIS A 250 -2.39 6.77 17.42
N LEU A 251 -2.02 6.87 18.70
CA LEU A 251 -2.84 7.56 19.71
C LEU A 251 -2.82 9.08 19.52
N THR A 252 -1.73 9.65 18.98
CA THR A 252 -1.69 11.06 18.60
C THR A 252 -2.77 11.36 17.54
N TYR A 253 -2.95 10.51 16.52
CA TYR A 253 -4.03 10.67 15.56
C TYR A 253 -5.42 10.57 16.18
N LEU A 254 -5.59 9.62 17.12
CA LEU A 254 -6.84 9.49 17.88
C LEU A 254 -7.15 10.78 18.65
N ASN A 255 -6.15 11.33 19.37
CA ASN A 255 -6.27 12.55 20.15
C ASN A 255 -6.65 13.76 19.27
N VAL A 256 -5.97 13.94 18.13
CA VAL A 256 -6.30 15.01 17.16
C VAL A 256 -7.75 14.92 16.70
N PHE A 257 -8.22 13.72 16.34
CA PHE A 257 -9.59 13.53 15.90
C PHE A 257 -10.61 13.79 17.02
N GLN A 258 -10.32 13.35 18.25
CA GLN A 258 -11.19 13.59 19.41
C GLN A 258 -11.29 15.08 19.74
N GLN A 259 -10.18 15.81 19.76
CA GLN A 259 -10.19 17.25 20.00
C GLN A 259 -10.94 18.02 18.90
N TRP A 260 -10.76 17.62 17.64
CA TRP A 260 -11.52 18.21 16.53
C TRP A 260 -13.03 17.96 16.64
N LYS A 261 -13.41 16.75 17.08
CA LYS A 261 -14.81 16.38 17.33
C LYS A 261 -15.40 17.19 18.49
N ASN A 262 -14.66 17.38 19.58
CA ASN A 262 -15.10 18.16 20.74
C ASN A 262 -15.33 19.63 20.38
N ASN A 263 -14.54 20.17 19.45
CA ASN A 263 -14.69 21.53 18.92
C ASN A 263 -15.68 21.61 17.75
N HIS A 264 -16.69 20.74 17.74
CA HIS A 264 -17.79 20.70 16.78
C HIS A 264 -17.36 20.72 15.30
N TYR A 265 -16.24 20.07 14.97
CA TYR A 265 -15.71 20.01 13.60
C TYR A 265 -15.39 21.40 12.99
N SER A 266 -15.00 22.36 13.84
CA SER A 266 -14.70 23.72 13.42
C SER A 266 -13.56 23.77 12.39
N THR A 267 -13.77 24.57 11.33
CA THR A 267 -12.76 24.86 10.32
C THR A 267 -11.68 25.80 10.86
N VAL A 268 -12.07 26.74 11.73
CA VAL A 268 -11.17 27.72 12.35
C VAL A 268 -10.16 27.01 13.25
N TRP A 269 -10.64 26.09 14.10
CA TRP A 269 -9.78 25.31 14.96
C TRP A 269 -8.73 24.51 14.18
N ALA A 270 -9.15 23.86 13.08
CA ALA A 270 -8.22 23.11 12.23
C ALA A 270 -7.15 24.03 11.60
N SER A 271 -7.53 25.25 11.18
CA SER A 271 -6.57 26.21 10.62
C SER A 271 -5.59 26.75 11.66
N GLU A 272 -6.03 27.00 12.90
CA GLU A 272 -5.18 27.46 14.00
C GLU A 272 -4.15 26.41 14.42
N HIS A 273 -4.50 25.13 14.31
CA HIS A 273 -3.64 24.01 14.69
C HIS A 273 -2.89 23.39 13.49
N PHE A 274 -2.86 24.08 12.35
CA PHE A 274 -2.16 23.64 11.13
C PHE A 274 -2.58 22.24 10.64
N ILE A 275 -3.88 21.93 10.73
CA ILE A 275 -4.47 20.68 10.26
C ILE A 275 -5.21 20.91 8.94
N HIS A 276 -5.01 20.01 7.97
CA HIS A 276 -5.72 20.04 6.70
C HIS A 276 -7.20 19.66 6.86
N ILE A 277 -8.09 20.66 6.84
CA ILE A 277 -9.54 20.45 6.98
C ILE A 277 -10.13 19.53 5.91
N LYS A 278 -9.63 19.57 4.67
CA LYS A 278 -10.11 18.70 3.57
C LYS A 278 -9.76 17.23 3.84
N ALA A 279 -8.57 16.97 4.40
CA ALA A 279 -8.18 15.63 4.84
C ALA A 279 -9.09 15.16 5.97
N MET A 280 -9.33 15.98 7.00
CA MET A 280 -10.20 15.63 8.13
C MET A 280 -11.66 15.36 7.74
N ARG A 281 -12.20 16.09 6.75
CA ARG A 281 -13.54 15.77 6.19
C ARG A 281 -13.55 14.40 5.53
N LYS A 282 -12.52 14.10 4.72
CA LYS A 282 -12.37 12.78 4.10
C LYS A 282 -12.21 11.67 5.13
N VAL A 283 -11.54 11.93 6.27
CA VAL A 283 -11.44 10.96 7.38
C VAL A 283 -12.84 10.61 7.90
N ARG A 284 -13.71 11.61 8.06
CA ARG A 284 -15.07 11.38 8.53
C ARG A 284 -15.90 10.58 7.51
N GLU A 285 -15.71 10.81 6.22
CA GLU A 285 -16.35 10.05 5.14
C GLU A 285 -15.89 8.59 5.14
N VAL A 286 -14.57 8.35 5.15
CA VAL A 286 -13.98 7.00 5.23
C VAL A 286 -14.44 6.28 6.49
N ARG A 287 -14.46 6.98 7.63
CA ARG A 287 -14.96 6.41 8.88
C ARG A 287 -16.41 5.96 8.77
N ALA A 288 -17.28 6.77 8.16
CA ALA A 288 -18.69 6.43 8.01
C ALA A 288 -18.85 5.18 7.13
N GLN A 289 -18.15 5.13 6.01
CA GLN A 289 -18.15 3.97 5.10
C GLN A 289 -17.66 2.69 5.81
N LEU A 290 -16.54 2.77 6.53
CA LEU A 290 -16.00 1.63 7.27
C LEU A 290 -16.96 1.19 8.38
N LYS A 291 -17.62 2.13 9.06
CA LYS A 291 -18.64 1.82 10.07
C LYS A 291 -19.81 1.05 9.45
N ASP A 292 -20.31 1.50 8.30
CA ASP A 292 -21.43 0.84 7.61
C ASP A 292 -21.06 -0.59 7.19
N ILE A 293 -19.81 -0.81 6.73
CA ILE A 293 -19.30 -2.15 6.43
C ILE A 293 -19.22 -3.01 7.69
N MET A 294 -18.68 -2.48 8.80
CA MET A 294 -18.63 -3.20 10.08
C MET A 294 -20.03 -3.60 10.57
N ASP A 295 -21.00 -2.68 10.49
CA ASP A 295 -22.40 -2.94 10.86
C ASP A 295 -23.01 -4.02 9.95
N SER A 296 -22.70 -4.03 8.64
CA SER A 296 -23.17 -5.05 7.69
C SER A 296 -22.61 -6.45 7.96
N GLN A 297 -21.38 -6.54 8.49
CA GLN A 297 -20.75 -7.81 8.88
C GLN A 297 -21.13 -8.28 10.29
N GLY A 298 -21.90 -7.48 11.04
CA GLY A 298 -22.28 -7.78 12.41
C GLY A 298 -21.16 -7.59 13.44
N LEU A 299 -20.17 -6.73 13.14
CA LEU A 299 -19.06 -6.42 14.05
C LEU A 299 -19.47 -5.34 15.06
N PRO A 300 -19.53 -5.64 16.37
CA PRO A 300 -20.05 -4.71 17.36
C PRO A 300 -19.08 -3.56 17.66
N LEU A 301 -19.59 -2.34 17.63
CA LEU A 301 -18.84 -1.15 18.02
C LEU A 301 -18.83 -0.99 19.55
N ARG A 302 -17.69 -1.30 20.15
CA ARG A 302 -17.36 -1.07 21.57
C ARG A 302 -16.17 -0.11 21.70
N SER A 303 -16.20 0.71 22.74
CA SER A 303 -15.15 1.65 23.10
C SER A 303 -14.46 1.17 24.38
N CYS A 304 -13.12 1.21 24.39
CA CYS A 304 -12.33 0.75 25.55
C CYS A 304 -12.08 1.85 26.60
N GLY A 305 -12.71 3.02 26.46
CA GLY A 305 -12.55 4.14 27.40
C GLY A 305 -11.08 4.59 27.51
N SER A 306 -10.51 4.53 28.72
CA SER A 306 -9.13 4.93 29.03
C SER A 306 -8.07 3.84 28.85
N GLY A 307 -8.43 2.65 28.35
CA GLY A 307 -7.51 1.52 28.18
C GLY A 307 -6.59 1.67 26.96
N TRP A 308 -5.61 2.58 26.99
CA TRP A 308 -4.69 2.80 25.86
C TRP A 308 -3.85 1.56 25.53
N ASP A 309 -3.53 0.76 26.53
CA ASP A 309 -2.78 -0.50 26.39
C ASP A 309 -3.50 -1.51 25.52
N VAL A 310 -4.84 -1.58 25.62
CA VAL A 310 -5.65 -2.47 24.79
C VAL A 310 -5.53 -2.06 23.32
N ILE A 311 -5.53 -0.75 23.04
CA ILE A 311 -5.35 -0.22 21.68
C ILE A 311 -3.93 -0.52 21.18
N ARG A 312 -2.91 -0.31 22.01
CA ARG A 312 -1.50 -0.61 21.66
C ARG A 312 -1.29 -2.09 21.38
N LYS A 313 -1.85 -2.98 22.22
CA LYS A 313 -1.88 -4.43 22.02
C LYS A 313 -2.66 -4.81 20.76
N CYS A 314 -3.75 -4.10 20.45
CA CYS A 314 -4.50 -4.29 19.22
C CYS A 314 -3.68 -3.94 17.97
N ILE A 315 -2.99 -2.80 17.98
CA ILE A 315 -2.08 -2.41 16.89
C ILE A 315 -0.97 -3.45 16.74
N CYS A 316 -0.44 -3.96 17.86
CA CYS A 316 0.54 -5.03 17.87
C CYS A 316 0.05 -6.30 17.16
N SER A 317 -1.20 -6.71 17.38
CA SER A 317 -1.77 -7.93 16.76
C SER A 317 -1.83 -7.88 15.22
N ALA A 318 -1.93 -6.68 14.64
CA ALA A 318 -2.01 -6.48 13.21
C ALA A 318 -0.63 -6.24 12.57
N PHE A 319 0.22 -5.48 13.28
CA PHE A 319 1.51 -4.99 12.78
C PHE A 319 2.72 -5.67 13.43
N PHE A 320 2.57 -6.83 14.07
CA PHE A 320 3.70 -7.56 14.67
C PHE A 320 4.83 -7.85 13.68
N HIS A 321 4.52 -8.03 12.38
CA HIS A 321 5.52 -8.21 11.33
C HIS A 321 6.36 -6.95 11.04
N HIS A 322 5.91 -5.77 11.48
CA HIS A 322 6.57 -4.47 11.42
C HIS A 322 7.12 -4.05 12.79
N ALA A 323 7.71 -4.99 13.53
CA ALA A 323 8.34 -4.72 14.81
C ALA A 323 9.84 -4.37 14.64
N ALA A 324 10.29 -3.40 15.43
CA ALA A 324 11.67 -2.96 15.51
C ALA A 324 12.14 -2.86 16.96
N LYS A 325 13.44 -3.12 17.17
CA LYS A 325 14.09 -3.12 18.49
C LYS A 325 15.16 -2.04 18.56
N LEU A 326 15.27 -1.38 19.71
CA LEU A 326 16.32 -0.40 19.98
C LEU A 326 17.71 -1.07 19.99
N LYS A 327 18.65 -0.51 19.22
CA LYS A 327 20.05 -0.96 19.21
C LYS A 327 21.01 0.12 19.69
N GLY A 328 20.69 1.39 19.44
CA GLY A 328 21.49 2.54 19.86
C GLY A 328 20.66 3.82 19.93
N ILE A 329 21.31 4.95 20.19
CA ILE A 329 20.65 6.27 20.30
C ILE A 329 20.03 6.63 18.95
N GLY A 330 18.70 6.60 18.86
CA GLY A 330 17.96 6.96 17.64
C GLY A 330 18.11 5.95 16.48
N GLU A 331 18.67 4.76 16.75
CA GLU A 331 18.79 3.67 15.78
C GLU A 331 18.05 2.44 16.28
N TYR A 332 17.08 2.01 15.47
CA TYR A 332 16.32 0.80 15.68
C TYR A 332 16.71 -0.22 14.61
N VAL A 333 16.47 -1.49 14.90
CA VAL A 333 16.68 -2.57 13.94
C VAL A 333 15.40 -3.37 13.83
N ASN A 334 14.94 -3.58 12.60
CA ASN A 334 13.79 -4.43 12.34
C ASN A 334 14.10 -5.86 12.84
N ILE A 335 13.21 -6.42 13.66
CA ILE A 335 13.46 -7.70 14.35
C ILE A 335 13.50 -8.86 13.36
N ARG A 336 12.76 -8.77 12.25
CA ARG A 336 12.66 -9.81 11.23
C ARG A 336 13.80 -9.74 10.21
N THR A 337 14.06 -8.55 9.66
CA THR A 337 15.03 -8.39 8.57
C THR A 337 16.45 -8.08 9.07
N GLY A 338 16.60 -7.66 10.32
CA GLY A 338 17.88 -7.20 10.86
C GLY A 338 18.36 -5.87 10.25
N MET A 339 17.51 -5.19 9.48
CA MET A 339 17.83 -3.92 8.83
C MET A 339 17.84 -2.77 9.87
N PRO A 340 18.86 -1.89 9.85
CA PRO A 340 18.84 -0.66 10.62
C PRO A 340 17.82 0.33 10.05
N CYS A 341 17.02 0.92 10.92
CA CYS A 341 15.97 1.88 10.59
C CYS A 341 16.00 3.04 11.59
N HIS A 342 15.61 4.22 11.12
CA HIS A 342 15.53 5.43 11.95
C HIS A 342 14.08 5.84 12.16
N LEU A 343 13.80 6.49 13.29
CA LEU A 343 12.51 7.14 13.50
C LEU A 343 12.41 8.35 12.57
N HIS A 344 11.27 8.51 11.91
CA HIS A 344 11.03 9.71 11.12
C HIS A 344 10.99 10.94 12.06
N PRO A 345 11.58 12.10 11.69
CA PRO A 345 11.61 13.29 12.55
C PRO A 345 10.23 13.82 12.95
N THR A 346 9.19 13.43 12.22
CA THR A 346 7.81 13.77 12.55
C THR A 346 7.21 12.87 13.62
N SER A 347 7.85 11.77 14.04
CA SER A 347 7.27 10.90 15.07
C SER A 347 7.29 11.61 16.43
N ALA A 348 6.22 11.45 17.22
CA ALA A 348 6.16 11.94 18.60
C ALA A 348 7.29 11.36 19.46
N LEU A 349 7.71 10.13 19.16
CA LEU A 349 8.78 9.40 19.84
C LEU A 349 10.19 9.94 19.53
N PHE A 350 10.36 10.78 18.50
CA PHE A 350 11.68 11.31 18.13
C PHE A 350 12.15 12.43 19.07
N GLY A 351 11.23 13.22 19.62
CA GLY A 351 11.54 14.43 20.40
C GLY A 351 11.48 14.25 21.91
N MET A 352 10.96 13.13 22.40
CA MET A 352 10.80 12.89 23.83
C MET A 352 11.94 12.01 24.33
N GLY A 353 12.59 12.39 25.43
CA GLY A 353 13.77 11.70 26.00
C GLY A 353 13.52 10.26 26.52
N PHE A 354 12.44 9.62 26.09
CA PHE A 354 12.09 8.24 26.35
C PHE A 354 12.20 7.43 25.05
N THR A 355 13.13 6.49 25.02
CA THR A 355 13.32 5.57 23.89
C THR A 355 12.85 4.17 24.28
N PRO A 356 11.66 3.71 23.84
CA PRO A 356 11.17 2.37 24.14
C PRO A 356 12.05 1.29 23.50
N ASP A 357 12.18 0.14 24.18
CA ASP A 357 12.99 -0.99 23.70
C ASP A 357 12.43 -1.64 22.43
N TYR A 358 11.10 -1.73 22.36
CA TYR A 358 10.37 -2.32 21.23
C TYR A 358 9.32 -1.35 20.71
N ILE A 359 9.26 -1.26 19.40
CA ILE A 359 8.32 -0.41 18.68
C ILE A 359 7.70 -1.16 17.52
N ILE A 360 6.52 -0.69 17.11
CA ILE A 360 5.85 -1.11 15.89
C ILE A 360 5.62 0.12 15.03
N TYR A 361 5.82 -0.03 13.72
CA TYR A 361 5.63 1.04 12.75
C TYR A 361 4.56 0.67 11.71
N HIS A 362 3.88 1.69 11.17
CA HIS A 362 2.88 1.49 10.12
C HIS A 362 3.55 1.28 8.76
N GLU A 363 4.42 2.20 8.37
CA GLU A 363 5.11 2.20 7.08
C GLU A 363 6.62 2.44 7.25
N LEU A 364 7.41 1.80 6.39
CA LEU A 364 8.84 2.06 6.24
C LEU A 364 9.07 2.75 4.91
N VAL A 365 9.60 3.97 4.94
CA VAL A 365 9.81 4.80 3.75
C VAL A 365 11.30 5.04 3.55
N MET A 366 11.79 4.64 2.37
CA MET A 366 13.16 4.94 1.95
C MET A 366 13.25 6.31 1.28
N THR A 367 14.03 7.22 1.87
CA THR A 367 14.40 8.52 1.27
C THR A 367 15.92 8.62 1.14
N SER A 368 16.59 9.37 2.01
CA SER A 368 18.05 9.35 2.17
C SER A 368 18.49 8.23 3.11
N LYS A 369 17.63 7.92 4.08
CA LYS A 369 17.73 6.81 5.04
C LYS A 369 16.37 6.11 5.13
N GLU A 370 16.36 4.93 5.71
CA GLU A 370 15.18 4.15 6.03
C GLU A 370 14.48 4.76 7.25
N TYR A 371 13.34 5.42 7.02
CA TYR A 371 12.56 6.06 8.09
C TYR A 371 11.27 5.30 8.37
N MET A 372 11.05 4.97 9.64
CA MET A 372 9.79 4.43 10.15
C MET A 372 8.81 5.57 10.40
N GLN A 373 7.60 5.43 9.85
CA GLN A 373 6.50 6.37 10.01
C GLN A 373 5.38 5.77 10.87
N CYS A 374 4.75 6.64 11.66
CA CYS A 374 3.67 6.31 12.60
C CYS A 374 4.03 5.15 13.52
N VAL A 375 4.75 5.46 14.59
CA VAL A 375 5.36 4.49 15.50
C VAL A 375 4.60 4.42 16.83
N THR A 376 4.53 3.22 17.41
CA THR A 376 3.95 2.97 18.74
C THR A 376 4.89 2.12 19.57
N SER A 377 5.10 2.50 20.84
CA SER A 377 5.82 1.68 21.82
C SER A 377 4.99 0.46 22.20
N VAL A 378 5.64 -0.70 22.26
CA VAL A 378 4.98 -1.95 22.65
C VAL A 378 5.86 -2.75 23.59
N ASP A 379 5.24 -3.62 24.38
CA ASP A 379 5.95 -4.55 25.23
C ASP A 379 6.38 -5.81 24.47
N GLY A 380 7.55 -6.34 24.81
CA GLY A 380 8.08 -7.55 24.19
C GLY A 380 7.21 -8.80 24.45
N GLU A 381 6.47 -8.82 25.56
CA GLU A 381 5.54 -9.90 25.89
C GLU A 381 4.37 -9.95 24.91
N TRP A 382 3.82 -8.80 24.51
CA TRP A 382 2.72 -8.74 23.56
C TRP A 382 3.13 -9.24 22.17
N LEU A 383 4.36 -8.95 21.75
CA LEU A 383 4.91 -9.48 20.50
C LEU A 383 4.97 -11.00 20.52
N ALA A 384 5.41 -11.60 21.63
CA ALA A 384 5.46 -13.05 21.78
C ALA A 384 4.07 -13.71 21.88
N GLU A 385 3.12 -13.07 22.56
CA GLU A 385 1.75 -13.58 22.69
C GLU A 385 0.98 -13.53 21.37
N LEU A 386 1.11 -12.42 20.63
CA LEU A 386 0.31 -12.17 19.41
C LEU A 386 0.97 -12.69 18.13
N GLY A 387 2.27 -12.97 18.17
CA GLY A 387 3.05 -13.51 17.07
C GLY A 387 3.95 -14.69 17.50
N PRO A 388 3.39 -15.77 18.08
CA PRO A 388 4.19 -16.88 18.62
C PRO A 388 5.06 -17.55 17.55
N MET A 389 4.60 -17.58 16.30
CA MET A 389 5.36 -18.12 15.17
C MET A 389 6.66 -17.36 14.87
N PHE A 390 6.76 -16.10 15.29
CA PHE A 390 7.93 -15.23 15.03
C PHE A 390 8.72 -14.92 16.29
N TYR A 391 8.05 -14.85 17.44
CA TYR A 391 8.59 -14.30 18.67
C TYR A 391 8.44 -15.30 19.80
N SER A 392 9.58 -15.66 20.41
CA SER A 392 9.62 -16.48 21.62
C SER A 392 10.25 -15.67 22.76
N ILE A 393 9.62 -15.68 23.95
CA ILE A 393 10.23 -15.10 25.15
C ILE A 393 11.40 -15.99 25.58
N LYS A 394 12.58 -15.40 25.70
CA LYS A 394 13.73 -16.09 26.31
C LYS A 394 13.58 -16.03 27.82
N GLU A 395 12.97 -17.06 28.41
CA GLU A 395 12.96 -17.22 29.86
C GLU A 395 14.38 -17.56 30.37
N PRO A 396 14.89 -16.87 31.40
CA PRO A 396 16.17 -17.19 32.02
C PRO A 396 16.05 -18.51 32.79
N GLY A 397 16.37 -19.63 32.13
CA GLY A 397 16.37 -20.97 32.74
C GLY A 397 15.90 -22.11 31.83
N LYS A 398 15.20 -21.81 30.72
CA LYS A 398 14.87 -22.83 29.71
C LYS A 398 16.10 -23.11 28.82
N THR A 399 16.55 -24.36 28.80
CA THR A 399 17.66 -24.81 27.94
C THR A 399 17.31 -24.57 26.48
N ARG A 400 18.26 -24.12 25.65
CA ARG A 400 18.14 -23.99 24.18
C ARG A 400 17.52 -25.21 23.48
N GLN A 401 17.64 -26.39 24.09
CA GLN A 401 17.04 -27.64 23.62
C GLN A 401 15.51 -27.67 23.76
N LYS A 402 14.92 -27.12 24.83
CA LYS A 402 13.47 -27.19 25.07
C LYS A 402 12.70 -26.30 24.09
N ASN A 403 13.13 -25.06 23.88
CA ASN A 403 12.54 -24.18 22.87
C ASN A 403 12.70 -24.76 21.45
N ARG A 404 13.80 -25.48 21.18
CA ARG A 404 14.00 -26.15 19.89
C ARG A 404 13.08 -27.36 19.72
N GLN A 405 12.70 -28.02 20.81
CA GLN A 405 11.75 -29.13 20.79
C GLN A 405 10.33 -28.62 20.57
N GLU A 406 9.89 -27.60 21.31
CA GLU A 406 8.58 -26.95 21.14
C GLU A 406 8.39 -26.42 19.71
N ALA A 407 9.38 -25.69 19.17
CA ALA A 407 9.33 -25.24 17.78
C ALA A 407 9.30 -26.39 16.76
N ARG A 408 9.90 -27.55 17.08
CA ARG A 408 9.89 -28.73 16.20
C ARG A 408 8.55 -29.47 16.26
N GLU A 409 7.90 -29.47 17.42
CA GLU A 409 6.55 -30.00 17.60
C GLU A 409 5.52 -29.12 16.88
N GLU A 410 5.65 -27.78 16.93
CA GLU A 410 4.80 -26.86 16.16
C GLU A 410 4.98 -27.03 14.65
N VAL A 411 6.23 -27.12 14.16
CA VAL A 411 6.49 -27.39 12.74
C VAL A 411 5.95 -28.75 12.33
N GLY A 412 6.10 -29.78 13.18
CA GLY A 412 5.54 -31.11 12.93
C GLY A 412 4.02 -31.10 12.85
N ALA A 413 3.34 -30.40 13.76
CA ALA A 413 1.88 -30.24 13.72
C ALA A 413 1.43 -29.50 12.44
N MET A 414 2.18 -28.49 12.01
CA MET A 414 1.90 -27.75 10.78
C MET A 414 2.14 -28.60 9.52
N GLU A 415 3.16 -29.46 9.52
CA GLU A 415 3.42 -30.45 8.47
C GLU A 415 2.30 -31.49 8.40
N GLU A 416 1.85 -32.02 9.54
CA GLU A 416 0.72 -32.96 9.60
C GLU A 416 -0.58 -32.33 9.08
N GLU A 417 -0.90 -31.10 9.48
CA GLU A 417 -2.05 -30.36 8.96
C GLU A 417 -1.95 -30.15 7.43
N MET A 418 -0.75 -29.83 6.93
CA MET A 418 -0.52 -29.64 5.50
C MET A 418 -0.67 -30.95 4.73
N GLU A 419 -0.20 -32.08 5.27
CA GLU A 419 -0.37 -33.39 4.66
C GLU A 419 -1.86 -33.77 4.56
N ILE A 420 -2.59 -33.67 5.68
CA ILE A 420 -4.03 -33.95 5.72
C ILE A 420 -4.79 -33.07 4.71
N ALA A 421 -4.47 -31.78 4.67
CA ALA A 421 -5.14 -30.86 3.76
C ALA A 421 -4.75 -31.14 2.29
N SER A 422 -3.50 -31.53 2.01
CA SER A 422 -3.06 -31.94 0.66
C SER A 422 -3.76 -33.21 0.18
N GLU A 423 -4.02 -34.17 1.07
CA GLU A 423 -4.79 -35.38 0.77
C GLU A 423 -6.25 -35.05 0.49
N GLN A 424 -6.85 -34.13 1.24
CA GLN A 424 -8.21 -33.64 0.98
C GLN A 424 -8.31 -32.91 -0.36
N ILE A 425 -7.31 -32.12 -0.74
CA ILE A 425 -7.26 -31.44 -2.05
C ILE A 425 -7.17 -32.47 -3.17
N LYS A 426 -6.25 -33.44 -3.08
CA LYS A 426 -6.13 -34.52 -4.07
C LYS A 426 -7.42 -35.32 -4.19
N THR A 427 -8.07 -35.62 -3.07
CA THR A 427 -9.36 -36.33 -3.06
C THR A 427 -10.42 -35.51 -3.79
N ARG A 428 -10.55 -34.21 -3.48
CA ARG A 428 -11.49 -33.31 -4.17
C ARG A 428 -11.19 -33.16 -5.66
N GLU A 429 -9.93 -33.07 -6.06
CA GLU A 429 -9.54 -33.04 -7.47
C GLU A 429 -9.94 -34.33 -8.18
N THR A 430 -9.69 -35.49 -7.57
CA THR A 430 -10.12 -36.78 -8.15
C THR A 430 -11.65 -36.87 -8.26
N GLU A 431 -12.40 -36.40 -7.27
CA GLU A 431 -13.86 -36.33 -7.32
C GLU A 431 -14.36 -35.38 -8.41
N GLN A 432 -13.73 -34.22 -8.61
CA GLN A 432 -14.08 -33.28 -9.68
C GLN A 432 -13.78 -33.84 -11.06
N VAL A 433 -12.65 -34.52 -11.24
CA VAL A 433 -12.29 -35.20 -12.49
C VAL A 433 -13.29 -36.32 -12.77
N GLU A 434 -13.61 -37.15 -11.78
CA GLU A 434 -14.65 -38.18 -11.92
C GLU A 434 -16.02 -37.59 -12.25
N ALA A 435 -16.42 -36.48 -11.63
CA ALA A 435 -17.68 -35.80 -11.91
C ALA A 435 -17.70 -35.25 -13.34
N ARG A 436 -16.61 -34.64 -13.80
CA ARG A 436 -16.43 -34.18 -15.19
C ARG A 436 -16.47 -35.34 -16.18
N GLU A 437 -15.85 -36.48 -15.86
CA GLU A 437 -15.93 -37.68 -16.71
C GLU A 437 -17.34 -38.28 -16.76
N LYS A 438 -18.05 -38.31 -15.62
CA LYS A 438 -19.45 -38.77 -15.53
C LYS A 438 -20.38 -37.87 -16.35
N LEU A 439 -20.16 -36.55 -16.32
CA LEU A 439 -20.86 -35.57 -17.17
C LEU A 439 -20.53 -35.76 -18.66
N SER A 440 -19.26 -35.91 -19.01
CA SER A 440 -18.80 -36.18 -20.39
C SER A 440 -19.41 -37.47 -20.97
N LYS A 441 -19.47 -38.55 -20.17
CA LYS A 441 -20.11 -39.82 -20.55
C LYS A 441 -21.63 -39.68 -20.74
N ARG A 442 -22.30 -38.78 -20.01
CA ARG A 442 -23.74 -38.48 -20.17
C ARG A 442 -24.07 -37.66 -21.43
N PHE A 443 -23.13 -36.83 -21.91
CA PHE A 443 -23.32 -35.98 -23.10
C PHE A 443 -22.66 -36.53 -24.38
N LYS A 444 -22.54 -37.86 -24.54
CA LYS A 444 -22.29 -38.46 -25.86
C LYS A 444 -23.50 -38.22 -26.77
N ILE A 445 -23.50 -37.08 -27.46
CA ILE A 445 -24.43 -36.79 -28.55
C ILE A 445 -24.15 -37.80 -29.66
N SER A 446 -24.97 -38.84 -29.74
CA SER A 446 -25.05 -39.70 -30.91
C SER A 446 -25.58 -38.86 -32.06
N THR A 447 -24.71 -38.52 -33.02
CA THR A 447 -25.14 -37.84 -34.26
C THR A 447 -25.87 -38.87 -35.12
N PRO A 448 -27.18 -38.74 -35.40
CA PRO A 448 -27.88 -39.67 -36.27
C PRO A 448 -27.41 -39.42 -37.71
N GLY A 449 -26.68 -40.37 -38.30
CA GLY A 449 -26.26 -40.25 -39.71
C GLY A 449 -25.02 -41.03 -40.12
N ARG A 450 -24.23 -41.60 -39.20
CA ARG A 450 -23.12 -42.49 -39.57
C ARG A 450 -23.53 -43.95 -39.41
N ILE A 451 -24.10 -44.50 -40.49
CA ILE A 451 -24.28 -45.94 -40.66
C ILE A 451 -22.89 -46.58 -40.64
N SER A 452 -22.61 -47.33 -39.57
CA SER A 452 -21.49 -48.25 -39.50
C SER A 452 -21.81 -49.48 -40.36
N THR A 453 -21.28 -49.56 -41.57
CA THR A 453 -21.22 -50.83 -42.31
C THR A 453 -19.97 -51.60 -41.92
N PRO A 454 -20.08 -52.89 -41.55
CA PRO A 454 -18.93 -53.74 -41.25
C PRO A 454 -18.30 -54.31 -42.52
N GLY A 455 -16.97 -54.19 -42.64
CA GLY A 455 -16.13 -55.07 -43.44
C GLY A 455 -15.87 -54.67 -44.91
N SER A 456 -14.67 -54.15 -45.18
CA SER A 456 -13.92 -54.53 -46.38
C SER A 456 -12.44 -54.22 -46.20
N ALA A 457 -11.62 -55.27 -46.26
CA ALA A 457 -10.17 -55.18 -46.25
C ALA A 457 -9.66 -54.50 -47.54
N ARG A 458 -8.78 -53.49 -47.43
CA ARG A 458 -7.96 -53.06 -48.57
C ARG A 458 -6.60 -52.48 -48.15
N LYS A 459 -5.59 -53.33 -48.34
CA LYS A 459 -4.23 -53.13 -48.87
C LYS A 459 -3.48 -51.81 -48.64
N LYS A 460 -2.25 -51.98 -48.16
CA LYS A 460 -1.08 -51.10 -48.32
C LYS A 460 -0.84 -50.70 -49.79
N ALA A 461 -0.59 -49.41 -50.04
CA ALA A 461 0.30 -48.81 -51.06
C ALA A 461 0.26 -47.28 -50.82
N ALA A 462 1.32 -46.57 -50.40
CA ALA A 462 2.56 -46.18 -51.09
C ALA A 462 2.37 -45.13 -52.20
N ALA A 463 3.19 -44.05 -52.11
CA ALA A 463 3.52 -43.03 -53.12
C ALA A 463 2.41 -42.01 -53.45
N SER A 464 2.62 -40.77 -53.87
CA SER A 464 3.76 -39.90 -54.15
C SER A 464 3.15 -38.59 -54.73
N TYR A 465 3.77 -37.44 -54.44
CA TYR A 465 3.80 -36.17 -55.20
C TYR A 465 2.60 -35.64 -56.03
N GLY A 466 2.32 -34.35 -55.80
CA GLY A 466 2.41 -33.34 -56.86
C GLY A 466 1.09 -32.84 -57.48
N LEU A 467 0.71 -31.61 -57.14
CA LEU A 467 0.91 -30.42 -58.00
C LEU A 467 0.82 -29.16 -57.16
#